data_AF-D3ATX7-F1
#
_entry.id   AF-D3ATX7-F1
#
_cell.length_a   1.000
_cell.length_b   1.000
_cell.length_c   1.000
_cell.angle_alpha   90.00
_cell.angle_beta   90.00
_cell.angle_gamma   90.00
#
_symmetry.space_group_name_H-M   'P 1'
#
loop_
_entity.id
_entity.type
_entity.pdbx_description
1 polymer ?
#
loop_
_entity_poly.entity_id
_entity_poly.type
_entity_poly.pdbx_seq_one_letter_code
_entity_poly.pdbx_strand_id
1 'polypeptide(L)'
;FIDHPEMVLGRQEPVSTAHGMDYTVNPIEGLELSDQLHDAVKYIHGTYQEAELPELGEGEAIDTSIPADPNVKNYSYAIVDGQVYYRENSRMVRPDLNATAEARVKGLVGLRDCVQELIDLQMDAAVPDSTITPKQAELNSLYDSFSAKYGLINDRANRLAYADDSSYYLLCALEVIDEDGKLERKADMFTKRTIKPHQAVATVDTASEALAVSISEKACVDMSYMSRLTGKTKEALAGELQGVIFRVPGQLEQDGTPHYVTADEYLSGNVRRKLRQAQRAAQQDPSFAVNVEALTAAQPKDLDASEIEVRLGATWIDKEYIQQFMYETFNTPFYLQRSIEVNYSSFTAEWQIKGKSSVSYNDVAAYTTYGTSRANAYKILEDSLNLRDVRIYDTIEDADGKERRVLNAKETTLAAQKQQAIREAFRDWIWRDPERRQTLVRQYNEEMNSTRPREYDGSHITFGGMNPAITLREHQKSAIAHVLYGGNTLLAHEVGAGKTFEMVAAAMEAKRLGLCQKSLFVVPNHLTEQWASEFLRLYPSANILVTTKKDFETHNRKKFCARIATGDYDAIIMGHSQ
;
A
#
# COMPACT_ATOMS: atom_id res chain seq x y z
N PHE A 1 38.14 1.52 20.17
CA PHE A 1 38.63 2.81 20.71
C PHE A 1 39.68 2.65 21.80
N ILE A 2 39.53 1.73 22.76
CA ILE A 2 40.61 1.45 23.74
C ILE A 2 41.88 0.92 23.03
N ASP A 3 41.71 -0.02 22.11
CA ASP A 3 42.82 -0.60 21.33
C ASP A 3 43.20 0.23 20.09
N HIS A 4 42.40 1.25 19.78
CA HIS A 4 42.55 2.15 18.62
C HIS A 4 42.21 3.59 19.02
N PRO A 5 43.01 4.22 19.90
CA PRO A 5 42.76 5.58 20.38
C PRO A 5 42.85 6.63 19.27
N GLU A 6 43.61 6.36 18.21
CA GLU A 6 43.70 7.17 16.99
C GLU A 6 42.36 7.31 16.24
N MET A 7 41.42 6.39 16.48
CA MET A 7 40.08 6.43 15.87
C MET A 7 39.10 7.33 16.65
N VAL A 8 39.51 7.91 17.79
CA VAL A 8 38.69 8.83 18.59
C VAL A 8 38.96 10.26 18.13
N LEU A 9 38.00 10.86 17.41
CA LEU A 9 38.13 12.19 16.79
C LEU A 9 37.78 13.30 17.80
N GLY A 10 38.52 13.36 18.90
CA GLY A 10 38.29 14.31 19.98
C GLY A 10 39.05 13.98 21.26
N ARG A 11 38.96 14.87 22.25
CA ARG A 11 39.51 14.67 23.59
C ARG A 11 38.50 13.96 24.48
N GLN A 12 38.89 12.80 24.97
CA GLN A 12 38.09 12.00 25.90
C GLN A 12 38.09 12.69 27.26
N GLU A 13 36.92 13.08 27.76
CA GLU A 13 36.77 13.72 29.06
C GLU A 13 35.53 13.21 29.79
N PRO A 14 35.58 13.02 31.11
CA PRO A 14 34.39 12.75 31.90
C PRO A 14 33.66 14.06 32.20
N VAL A 15 32.36 14.10 31.96
CA VAL A 15 31.49 15.26 32.21
C VAL A 15 30.40 14.93 33.22
N SER A 16 30.14 15.87 34.13
CA SER A 16 29.06 15.72 35.11
C SER A 16 27.72 16.01 34.45
N THR A 17 26.83 15.01 34.39
CA THR A 17 25.45 15.13 33.90
C THR A 17 24.45 15.04 35.06
N ALA A 18 23.16 15.29 34.79
CA ALA A 18 22.09 15.16 35.77
C ALA A 18 21.92 13.73 36.34
N HIS A 19 22.55 12.73 35.71
CA HIS A 19 22.52 11.33 36.10
C HIS A 19 23.85 10.80 36.66
N GLY A 20 24.86 11.67 36.86
CA GLY A 20 26.19 11.32 37.35
C GLY A 20 27.30 11.66 36.35
N MET A 21 28.52 11.18 36.61
CA MET A 21 29.65 11.35 35.70
C MET A 21 29.44 10.47 34.46
N ASP A 22 29.40 11.11 33.30
CA ASP A 22 29.27 10.47 32.00
C ASP A 22 30.53 10.70 31.17
N TYR A 23 30.73 9.95 30.10
CA TYR A 23 31.90 10.02 29.25
C TYR A 23 31.57 10.78 27.96
N THR A 24 32.36 11.80 27.62
CA THR A 24 32.23 12.55 26.37
C THR A 24 33.53 12.58 25.58
N VAL A 25 33.41 12.93 24.30
CA VAL A 25 34.53 13.19 23.39
C VAL A 25 34.38 14.60 22.85
N ASN A 26 35.13 15.53 23.43
CA ASN A 26 35.07 16.95 23.07
C ASN A 26 35.86 17.21 21.77
N PRO A 27 35.40 18.11 20.89
CA PRO A 27 36.15 18.49 19.71
C PRO A 27 37.55 19.02 20.06
N ILE A 28 38.54 18.72 19.21
CA ILE A 28 39.88 19.32 19.35
C ILE A 28 39.84 20.73 18.78
N GLU A 29 40.07 21.72 19.62
CA GLU A 29 40.05 23.14 19.22
C GLU A 29 41.05 23.41 18.08
N GLY A 30 40.58 24.03 17.00
CA GLY A 30 41.38 24.38 15.82
C GLY A 30 41.54 23.26 14.78
N LEU A 31 40.91 22.10 14.95
CA LEU A 31 40.87 21.04 13.95
C LEU A 31 39.45 20.83 13.39
N GLU A 32 39.35 20.78 12.07
CA GLU A 32 38.11 20.43 11.38
C GLU A 32 37.82 18.93 11.48
N LEU A 33 36.56 18.55 11.63
CA LEU A 33 36.16 17.14 11.72
C LEU A 33 36.41 16.39 10.42
N SER A 34 36.25 17.05 9.26
CA SER A 34 36.49 16.47 7.94
C SER A 34 37.92 15.93 7.80
N ASP A 35 38.89 16.68 8.29
CA ASP A 35 40.31 16.34 8.15
C ASP A 35 40.69 15.19 9.09
N GLN A 36 40.17 15.25 10.33
CA GLN A 36 40.33 14.17 11.31
C GLN A 36 39.71 12.85 10.82
N LEU A 37 38.54 12.92 10.18
CA LEU A 37 37.87 11.75 9.61
C LEU A 37 38.65 11.20 8.41
N HIS A 38 39.17 12.08 7.54
CA HIS A 38 39.99 11.68 6.41
C HIS A 38 41.28 10.95 6.85
N ASP A 39 41.91 11.39 7.95
CA ASP A 39 43.07 10.72 8.51
C ASP A 39 42.72 9.40 9.20
N ALA A 40 41.61 9.34 9.94
CA ALA A 40 41.18 8.11 10.62
C ALA A 40 40.83 6.97 9.65
N VAL A 41 40.21 7.29 8.51
CA VAL A 41 39.88 6.29 7.48
C VAL A 41 41.13 5.58 6.95
N LYS A 42 42.32 6.22 6.97
CA LYS A 42 43.59 5.61 6.53
C LYS A 42 44.02 4.44 7.41
N TYR A 43 43.57 4.39 8.66
CA TYR A 43 43.88 3.33 9.63
C TYR A 43 42.87 2.18 9.59
N ILE A 44 41.80 2.30 8.79
CA ILE A 44 40.84 1.21 8.59
C ILE A 44 41.46 0.20 7.62
N HIS A 45 41.98 -0.89 8.16
CA HIS A 45 42.46 -2.03 7.39
C HIS A 45 41.48 -3.17 7.49
N GLY A 46 40.87 -3.53 6.37
CA GLY A 46 39.99 -4.69 6.24
C GLY A 46 40.47 -5.58 5.10
N THR A 47 40.32 -6.89 5.28
CA THR A 47 40.42 -7.85 4.19
C THR A 47 39.01 -8.33 3.86
N TYR A 48 38.55 -8.03 2.65
CA TYR A 48 37.32 -8.59 2.14
C TYR A 48 37.64 -9.95 1.52
N GLN A 49 37.20 -11.00 2.17
CA GLN A 49 37.16 -12.33 1.58
C GLN A 49 35.79 -12.46 0.90
N GLU A 50 35.79 -12.39 -0.43
CA GLU A 50 34.58 -12.55 -1.22
C GLU A 50 33.96 -13.91 -0.90
N ALA A 51 32.70 -13.92 -0.48
CA ALA A 51 31.98 -15.17 -0.26
C ALA A 51 31.84 -15.87 -1.61
N GLU A 52 32.38 -17.08 -1.75
CA GLU A 52 32.09 -17.95 -2.89
C GLU A 52 30.58 -18.24 -2.89
N LEU A 53 29.85 -17.48 -3.70
CA LEU A 53 28.45 -17.76 -3.98
C LEU A 53 28.40 -19.04 -4.83
N PRO A 54 27.40 -19.91 -4.61
CA PRO A 54 27.30 -21.18 -5.32
C PRO A 54 27.31 -20.93 -6.83
N GLU A 55 28.15 -21.71 -7.53
CA GLU A 55 28.30 -21.68 -8.99
C GLU A 55 26.93 -21.62 -9.68
N LEU A 56 26.76 -20.60 -10.51
CA LEU A 56 25.66 -20.51 -11.45
C LEU A 56 25.77 -21.68 -12.45
N GLY A 57 24.68 -22.47 -12.54
CA GLY A 57 24.25 -23.28 -13.68
C GLY A 57 25.28 -24.13 -14.44
N GLU A 58 25.04 -25.44 -14.51
CA GLU A 58 25.78 -26.38 -15.37
C GLU A 58 25.95 -25.83 -16.80
N GLY A 59 27.17 -25.41 -17.20
CA GLY A 59 27.50 -25.21 -18.62
C GLY A 59 28.59 -24.22 -19.02
N GLU A 60 28.98 -23.23 -18.20
CA GLU A 60 29.87 -22.15 -18.70
C GLU A 60 31.30 -22.24 -18.16
N ALA A 61 32.27 -22.43 -19.08
CA ALA A 61 33.68 -22.59 -18.74
C ALA A 61 34.29 -21.28 -18.20
N ILE A 62 35.12 -21.41 -17.16
CA ILE A 62 35.81 -20.32 -16.43
C ILE A 62 36.66 -19.41 -17.36
N ASP A 63 37.07 -19.90 -18.53
CA ASP A 63 38.07 -19.28 -19.42
C ASP A 63 37.57 -18.03 -20.20
N THR A 64 36.26 -17.80 -20.32
CA THR A 64 35.71 -16.64 -21.07
C THR A 64 35.20 -15.50 -20.18
N SER A 65 35.45 -15.58 -18.87
CA SER A 65 34.91 -14.62 -17.90
C SER A 65 36.00 -13.86 -17.15
N ILE A 66 35.73 -12.58 -16.89
CA ILE A 66 36.61 -11.67 -16.14
C ILE A 66 35.95 -11.29 -14.80
N PRO A 67 36.73 -10.83 -13.79
CA PRO A 67 36.16 -10.23 -12.58
C PRO A 67 35.21 -9.07 -12.94
N ALA A 68 34.11 -8.94 -12.22
CA ALA A 68 33.15 -7.86 -12.46
C ALA A 68 33.77 -6.48 -12.16
N ASP A 69 33.56 -5.54 -13.07
CA ASP A 69 33.81 -4.12 -12.80
C ASP A 69 32.75 -3.61 -11.80
N PRO A 70 33.15 -3.06 -10.64
CA PRO A 70 32.22 -2.50 -9.66
C PRO A 70 31.31 -1.40 -10.22
N ASN A 71 31.77 -0.66 -11.25
CA ASN A 71 31.03 0.43 -11.87
C ASN A 71 29.96 -0.04 -12.87
N VAL A 72 30.05 -1.28 -13.36
CA VAL A 72 29.05 -1.84 -14.28
C VAL A 72 27.90 -2.40 -13.47
N LYS A 73 26.66 -1.94 -13.66
CA LYS A 73 25.51 -2.48 -12.92
C LYS A 73 25.37 -4.01 -13.10
N ASN A 74 24.96 -4.70 -12.03
CA ASN A 74 24.69 -6.14 -12.12
C ASN A 74 23.53 -6.43 -13.10
N TYR A 75 23.63 -7.52 -13.88
CA TYR A 75 22.71 -7.89 -14.95
C TYR A 75 22.65 -6.89 -16.11
N SER A 76 23.81 -6.35 -16.50
CA SER A 76 23.94 -5.43 -17.64
C SER A 76 25.14 -5.76 -18.51
N TYR A 77 25.05 -5.39 -19.78
CA TYR A 77 26.14 -5.51 -20.74
C TYR A 77 27.18 -4.40 -20.52
N ALA A 78 28.44 -4.65 -20.85
CA ALA A 78 29.48 -3.63 -20.87
C ALA A 78 30.47 -3.91 -21.98
N ILE A 79 31.16 -2.86 -22.42
CA ILE A 79 32.22 -2.96 -23.42
C ILE A 79 33.55 -2.86 -22.70
N VAL A 80 34.32 -3.94 -22.69
CA VAL A 80 35.68 -3.98 -22.12
C VAL A 80 36.64 -4.35 -23.24
N ASP A 81 37.64 -3.50 -23.49
CA ASP A 81 38.60 -3.63 -24.58
C ASP A 81 37.96 -3.88 -25.96
N GLY A 82 36.82 -3.23 -26.20
CA GLY A 82 36.07 -3.33 -27.46
C GLY A 82 35.23 -4.60 -27.61
N GLN A 83 35.17 -5.46 -26.60
CA GLN A 83 34.35 -6.68 -26.59
C GLN A 83 33.17 -6.58 -25.62
N VAL A 84 32.07 -7.24 -25.95
CA VAL A 84 30.87 -7.27 -25.12
C VAL A 84 31.04 -8.30 -24.01
N TYR A 85 30.74 -7.88 -22.78
CA TYR A 85 30.58 -8.75 -21.62
C TYR A 85 29.22 -8.50 -20.99
N TYR A 86 28.69 -9.49 -20.27
CA TYR A 86 27.49 -9.38 -19.46
C TYR A 86 27.84 -9.65 -18.00
N ARG A 87 27.50 -8.72 -17.10
CA ARG A 87 27.79 -8.85 -15.67
C ARG A 87 26.72 -9.73 -14.99
N GLU A 88 27.15 -10.84 -14.42
CA GLU A 88 26.37 -11.64 -13.49
C GLU A 88 27.09 -11.71 -12.13
N ASN A 89 26.56 -10.97 -11.17
CA ASN A 89 27.07 -10.82 -9.82
C ASN A 89 28.54 -10.36 -9.81
N SER A 90 29.46 -11.25 -9.42
CA SER A 90 30.90 -10.99 -9.30
C SER A 90 31.69 -11.31 -10.56
N ARG A 91 31.05 -11.80 -11.63
CA ARG A 91 31.72 -12.12 -12.89
C ARG A 91 31.11 -11.38 -14.07
N MET A 92 31.93 -11.15 -15.08
CA MET A 92 31.51 -10.66 -16.39
C MET A 92 31.85 -11.73 -17.43
N VAL A 93 30.83 -12.29 -18.05
CA VAL A 93 30.91 -13.39 -19.03
C VAL A 93 30.75 -12.87 -20.44
N ARG A 94 31.46 -13.47 -21.41
CA ARG A 94 31.20 -13.16 -22.82
C ARG A 94 29.93 -13.86 -23.30
N PRO A 95 28.89 -13.10 -23.71
CA PRO A 95 27.67 -13.69 -24.24
C PRO A 95 27.91 -14.28 -25.63
N ASP A 96 27.22 -15.38 -25.95
CA ASP A 96 27.23 -15.98 -27.29
C ASP A 96 26.35 -15.14 -28.23
N LEU A 97 26.97 -14.15 -28.89
CA LEU A 97 26.31 -13.24 -29.81
C LEU A 97 26.91 -13.36 -31.21
N ASN A 98 26.05 -13.42 -32.23
CA ASN A 98 26.50 -13.25 -33.62
C ASN A 98 26.91 -11.78 -33.88
N ALA A 99 27.66 -11.54 -34.95
CA ALA A 99 28.20 -10.21 -35.27
C ALA A 99 27.13 -9.10 -35.39
N THR A 100 25.91 -9.43 -35.84
CA THR A 100 24.81 -8.45 -35.94
C THR A 100 24.23 -8.15 -34.56
N ALA A 101 24.02 -9.15 -33.72
CA ALA A 101 23.55 -8.99 -32.34
C ALA A 101 24.60 -8.21 -31.52
N GLU A 102 25.87 -8.57 -31.63
CA GLU A 102 26.96 -7.86 -30.94
C GLU A 102 27.00 -6.37 -31.33
N ALA A 103 26.83 -6.04 -32.62
CA ALA A 103 26.81 -4.67 -33.08
C ALA A 103 25.56 -3.88 -32.61
N ARG A 104 24.41 -4.55 -32.43
CA ARG A 104 23.22 -3.96 -31.80
C ARG A 104 23.45 -3.69 -30.32
N VAL A 105 23.97 -4.69 -29.60
CA VAL A 105 24.29 -4.58 -28.16
C VAL A 105 25.27 -3.43 -27.92
N LYS A 106 26.34 -3.32 -28.70
CA LYS A 106 27.29 -2.19 -28.59
C LYS A 106 26.63 -0.82 -28.77
N GLY A 107 25.72 -0.69 -29.74
CA GLY A 107 24.97 0.54 -29.96
C GLY A 107 24.04 0.89 -28.79
N LEU A 108 23.35 -0.12 -28.24
CA LEU A 108 22.45 0.05 -27.09
C LEU A 108 23.21 0.33 -25.79
N VAL A 109 24.38 -0.27 -25.58
CA VAL A 109 25.28 0.07 -24.47
C VAL A 109 25.69 1.54 -24.55
N GLY A 110 26.15 2.01 -25.72
CA GLY A 110 26.52 3.42 -25.88
C GLY A 110 25.36 4.38 -25.64
N LEU A 111 24.14 4.03 -26.08
CA LEU A 111 22.93 4.79 -25.75
C LEU A 111 22.64 4.80 -24.24
N ARG A 112 22.73 3.64 -23.59
CA ARG A 112 22.48 3.50 -22.15
C ARG A 112 23.45 4.34 -21.35
N ASP A 113 24.74 4.25 -21.64
CA ASP A 113 25.78 4.95 -20.89
C ASP A 113 25.58 6.47 -21.02
N CYS A 114 25.27 6.95 -22.24
CA CYS A 114 24.92 8.35 -22.48
C CYS A 114 23.66 8.78 -21.70
N VAL A 115 22.63 7.93 -21.64
CA VAL A 115 21.40 8.19 -20.87
C VAL A 115 21.67 8.20 -19.36
N GLN A 116 22.48 7.29 -18.84
CA GLN A 116 22.82 7.25 -17.42
C GLN A 116 23.60 8.49 -16.99
N GLU A 117 24.61 8.89 -17.75
CA GLU A 117 25.33 10.15 -17.50
C GLU A 117 24.40 11.37 -17.57
N LEU A 118 23.45 11.36 -18.51
CA LEU A 118 22.45 12.42 -18.63
C LEU A 118 21.47 12.45 -17.44
N ILE A 119 21.14 11.28 -16.87
CA ILE A 119 20.33 11.17 -15.65
C ILE A 119 21.11 11.75 -14.47
N ASP A 120 22.38 11.38 -14.30
CA ASP A 120 23.23 11.85 -13.21
C ASP A 120 23.40 13.38 -13.24
N LEU A 121 23.66 13.94 -14.43
CA LEU A 121 23.73 15.41 -14.63
C LEU A 121 22.42 16.11 -14.27
N GLN A 122 21.28 15.48 -14.51
CA GLN A 122 19.98 16.08 -14.21
C GLN A 122 19.55 15.93 -12.75
N MET A 123 20.05 14.91 -12.05
CA MET A 123 19.82 14.68 -10.63
C MET A 123 20.59 15.68 -9.74
N ASP A 124 21.67 16.27 -10.23
CA ASP A 124 22.35 17.35 -9.52
C ASP A 124 21.65 18.70 -9.74
N ALA A 125 21.09 19.26 -8.67
CA ALA A 125 20.43 20.57 -8.70
C ALA A 125 21.39 21.73 -8.99
N ALA A 126 22.69 21.56 -8.74
CA ALA A 126 23.71 22.58 -8.98
C ALA A 126 24.15 22.63 -10.45
N VAL A 127 23.86 21.59 -11.25
CA VAL A 127 24.26 21.52 -12.66
C VAL A 127 23.32 22.39 -13.50
N PRO A 128 23.82 23.39 -14.25
CA PRO A 128 23.00 24.23 -15.12
C PRO A 128 22.65 23.54 -16.45
N ASP A 129 21.57 23.99 -17.10
CA ASP A 129 21.11 23.43 -18.38
C ASP A 129 22.12 23.60 -19.52
N SER A 130 23.06 24.54 -19.41
CA SER A 130 24.17 24.70 -20.37
C SER A 130 25.12 23.49 -20.40
N THR A 131 25.19 22.71 -19.31
CA THR A 131 25.97 21.47 -19.21
C THR A 131 25.18 20.26 -19.72
N ILE A 132 23.85 20.31 -19.61
CA ILE A 132 22.94 19.23 -20.01
C ILE A 132 22.69 19.24 -21.52
N THR A 133 22.53 20.42 -22.12
CA THR A 133 22.19 20.58 -23.55
C THR A 133 23.18 19.86 -24.49
N PRO A 134 24.52 19.93 -24.29
CA PRO A 134 25.47 19.17 -25.09
C PRO A 134 25.27 17.65 -24.99
N LYS A 135 24.99 17.14 -23.78
CA LYS A 135 24.76 15.70 -23.58
C LYS A 135 23.45 15.23 -24.21
N GLN A 136 22.42 16.07 -24.23
CA GLN A 136 21.18 15.81 -24.97
C GLN A 136 21.41 15.77 -26.50
N ALA A 137 22.28 16.63 -27.03
CA ALA A 137 22.66 16.61 -28.44
C ALA A 137 23.45 15.34 -28.79
N GLU A 138 24.34 14.89 -27.90
CA GLU A 138 25.04 13.61 -28.02
C GLU A 138 24.06 12.44 -28.05
N LEU A 139 23.10 12.39 -27.11
CA LEU A 139 22.06 11.38 -27.07
C LEU A 139 21.22 11.36 -28.36
N ASN A 140 20.85 12.54 -28.90
CA ASN A 140 20.15 12.62 -30.19
C ASN A 140 20.96 12.00 -31.32
N SER A 141 22.24 12.35 -31.43
CA SER A 141 23.14 11.85 -32.47
C SER A 141 23.31 10.33 -32.40
N LEU A 142 23.52 9.79 -31.19
CA LEU A 142 23.63 8.35 -30.95
C LEU A 142 22.33 7.63 -31.32
N TYR A 143 21.18 8.19 -30.91
CA TYR A 143 19.87 7.59 -31.20
C TYR A 143 19.57 7.58 -32.69
N ASP A 144 19.75 8.72 -33.37
CA ASP A 144 19.46 8.82 -34.80
C ASP A 144 20.38 7.90 -35.62
N SER A 145 21.65 7.80 -35.23
CA SER A 145 22.61 6.88 -35.85
C SER A 145 22.23 5.41 -35.61
N PHE A 146 21.81 5.07 -34.40
CA PHE A 146 21.35 3.72 -34.07
C PHE A 146 20.07 3.37 -34.85
N SER A 147 19.07 4.23 -34.78
CA SER A 147 17.74 4.02 -35.35
C SER A 147 17.79 3.89 -36.87
N ALA A 148 18.62 4.72 -37.54
CA ALA A 148 18.83 4.64 -38.98
C ALA A 148 19.37 3.28 -39.45
N LYS A 149 20.15 2.59 -38.59
CA LYS A 149 20.80 1.32 -38.93
C LYS A 149 20.01 0.09 -38.44
N TYR A 150 19.37 0.18 -37.29
CA TYR A 150 18.85 -0.97 -36.56
C TYR A 150 17.34 -0.91 -36.27
N GLY A 151 16.65 0.17 -36.66
CA GLY A 151 15.23 0.38 -36.37
C GLY A 151 15.01 0.94 -34.96
N LEU A 152 13.77 0.91 -34.49
CA LEU A 152 13.39 1.40 -33.18
C LEU A 152 13.98 0.50 -32.08
N ILE A 153 14.33 1.07 -30.92
CA ILE A 153 14.77 0.34 -29.73
C ILE A 153 13.72 -0.71 -29.32
N ASN A 154 12.44 -0.36 -29.45
CA ASN A 154 11.32 -1.25 -29.18
C ASN A 154 11.14 -2.38 -30.21
N ASP A 155 11.84 -2.37 -31.35
CA ASP A 155 11.73 -3.41 -32.37
C ASP A 155 12.15 -4.79 -31.84
N ARG A 156 11.46 -5.83 -32.33
CA ARG A 156 11.69 -7.22 -31.92
C ARG A 156 13.15 -7.67 -32.01
N ALA A 157 13.89 -7.24 -33.03
CA ALA A 157 15.29 -7.62 -33.21
C ALA A 157 16.22 -7.02 -32.15
N ASN A 158 15.96 -5.77 -31.74
CA ASN A 158 16.71 -5.11 -30.67
C ASN A 158 16.35 -5.70 -29.30
N ARG A 159 15.06 -5.97 -29.08
CA ARG A 159 14.58 -6.70 -27.90
C ARG A 159 15.28 -8.04 -27.72
N LEU A 160 15.30 -8.87 -28.77
CA LEU A 160 15.94 -10.19 -28.70
C LEU A 160 17.44 -10.12 -28.40
N ALA A 161 18.11 -9.03 -28.77
CA ALA A 161 19.54 -8.85 -28.55
C ALA A 161 19.88 -8.27 -27.15
N TYR A 162 18.97 -7.54 -26.51
CA TYR A 162 19.31 -6.70 -25.35
C TYR A 162 18.32 -6.79 -24.17
N ALA A 163 17.25 -7.58 -24.26
CA ALA A 163 16.22 -7.67 -23.20
C ALA A 163 16.76 -8.13 -21.83
N ASP A 164 17.90 -8.81 -21.80
CA ASP A 164 18.52 -9.27 -20.55
C ASP A 164 19.25 -8.15 -19.78
N ASP A 165 19.44 -6.97 -20.40
CA ASP A 165 20.03 -5.81 -19.72
C ASP A 165 19.04 -5.15 -18.76
N SER A 166 19.48 -4.88 -17.54
CA SER A 166 18.67 -4.21 -16.52
C SER A 166 18.17 -2.82 -16.90
N SER A 167 18.80 -2.16 -17.87
CA SER A 167 18.41 -0.84 -18.38
C SER A 167 17.66 -0.89 -19.71
N TYR A 168 17.29 -2.06 -20.24
CA TYR A 168 16.60 -2.15 -21.53
C TYR A 168 15.29 -1.32 -21.56
N TYR A 169 14.47 -1.41 -20.52
CA TYR A 169 13.20 -0.67 -20.47
C TYR A 169 13.39 0.85 -20.33
N LEU A 170 14.51 1.30 -19.75
CA LEU A 170 14.90 2.71 -19.75
C LEU A 170 15.17 3.22 -21.16
N LEU A 171 15.86 2.41 -21.98
CA LEU A 171 16.05 2.74 -23.38
C LEU A 171 14.74 2.70 -24.16
N CYS A 172 13.84 1.76 -23.88
CA CYS A 172 12.52 1.71 -24.53
C CYS A 172 11.71 2.98 -24.26
N ALA A 173 11.83 3.56 -23.06
CA ALA A 173 11.15 4.80 -22.68
C ALA A 173 11.66 6.06 -23.42
N LEU A 174 12.75 5.95 -24.21
CA LEU A 174 13.20 7.00 -25.13
C LEU A 174 12.24 7.20 -26.31
N GLU A 175 11.39 6.20 -26.59
CA GLU A 175 10.47 6.20 -27.72
C GLU A 175 9.03 6.24 -27.21
N VAL A 176 8.28 7.27 -27.62
CA VAL A 176 6.83 7.29 -27.42
C VAL A 176 6.20 6.62 -28.64
N ILE A 177 5.59 5.47 -28.42
CA ILE A 177 5.02 4.61 -29.47
C ILE A 177 3.49 4.77 -29.49
N ASP A 178 2.91 4.85 -30.68
CA ASP A 178 1.46 4.89 -30.89
C ASP A 178 0.79 3.50 -30.77
N GLU A 179 -0.54 3.45 -30.92
CA GLU A 179 -1.30 2.19 -30.85
C GLU A 179 -0.92 1.18 -31.96
N ASP A 180 -0.36 1.66 -33.07
CA ASP A 180 0.07 0.85 -34.22
C ASP A 180 1.52 0.35 -34.09
N GLY A 181 2.22 0.69 -33.00
CA GLY A 181 3.61 0.29 -32.79
C GLY A 181 4.63 1.18 -33.53
N LYS A 182 4.23 2.36 -34.00
CA LYS A 182 5.12 3.33 -34.66
C LYS A 182 5.58 4.40 -33.70
N LEU A 183 6.75 4.99 -34.00
CA LEU A 183 7.27 6.12 -33.25
C LEU A 183 6.36 7.35 -33.46
N GLU A 184 5.62 7.73 -32.43
CA GLU A 184 4.87 8.98 -32.38
C GLU A 184 5.85 10.16 -32.23
N ARG A 185 6.79 10.05 -31.27
CA ARG A 185 7.83 11.04 -31.01
C ARG A 185 8.94 10.51 -30.11
N LYS A 186 10.09 11.20 -30.09
CA LYS A 186 11.14 11.00 -29.08
C LYS A 186 10.67 11.47 -27.69
N ALA A 187 11.23 10.88 -26.65
CA ALA A 187 11.01 11.28 -25.27
C ALA A 187 11.51 12.70 -24.99
N ASP A 188 10.97 13.29 -23.93
CA ASP A 188 11.27 14.66 -23.53
C ASP A 188 12.76 14.86 -23.15
N MET A 189 13.43 13.80 -22.70
CA MET A 189 14.83 13.82 -22.25
C MET A 189 15.81 14.23 -23.35
N PHE A 190 15.44 14.07 -24.62
CA PHE A 190 16.24 14.53 -25.77
C PHE A 190 16.29 16.05 -25.94
N THR A 191 15.40 16.80 -25.30
CA THR A 191 15.22 18.23 -25.58
C THR A 191 15.09 19.13 -24.36
N LYS A 192 14.77 18.56 -23.18
CA LYS A 192 14.62 19.31 -21.93
C LYS A 192 14.91 18.46 -20.71
N ARG A 193 15.16 19.11 -19.56
CA ARG A 193 15.33 18.44 -18.28
C ARG A 193 14.07 17.67 -17.89
N THR A 194 14.19 16.37 -17.68
CA THR A 194 13.14 15.41 -17.28
C THR A 194 13.28 14.90 -15.87
N ILE A 195 14.28 15.33 -15.09
CA ILE A 195 14.41 14.97 -13.68
C ILE A 195 14.50 16.24 -12.85
N LYS A 196 13.66 16.34 -11.82
CA LYS A 196 13.72 17.38 -10.81
C LYS A 196 14.18 16.77 -9.49
N PRO A 197 15.40 17.07 -8.99
CA PRO A 197 15.84 16.54 -7.72
C PRO A 197 14.94 17.03 -6.58
N HIS A 198 14.79 16.17 -5.56
CA HIS A 198 14.15 16.57 -4.32
C HIS A 198 15.03 17.57 -3.58
N GLN A 199 14.45 18.68 -3.16
CA GLN A 199 15.12 19.64 -2.28
C GLN A 199 14.30 19.74 -1.00
N ALA A 200 14.85 19.21 0.09
CA ALA A 200 14.23 19.31 1.39
C ALA A 200 14.13 20.78 1.79
N VAL A 201 12.94 21.19 2.24
CA VAL A 201 12.72 22.54 2.73
C VAL A 201 13.50 22.71 4.03
N ALA A 202 14.38 23.72 4.08
CA ALA A 202 15.24 23.97 5.24
C ALA A 202 14.57 24.83 6.32
N THR A 203 13.76 25.81 5.91
CA THR A 203 13.09 26.77 6.80
C THR A 203 11.75 27.20 6.23
N VAL A 204 10.78 27.48 7.09
CA VAL A 204 9.47 28.06 6.73
C VAL A 204 9.02 29.05 7.79
N ASP A 205 8.17 30.01 7.43
CA ASP A 205 7.78 31.11 8.32
C ASP A 205 6.53 30.79 9.16
N THR A 206 5.63 29.95 8.61
CA THR A 206 4.32 29.68 9.21
C THR A 206 4.17 28.24 9.70
N ALA A 207 3.34 28.04 10.73
CA ALA A 207 3.03 26.68 11.22
C ALA A 207 2.30 25.85 10.16
N SER A 208 1.47 26.46 9.31
CA SER A 208 0.76 25.78 8.22
C SER A 208 1.71 25.25 7.15
N GLU A 209 2.71 26.04 6.75
CA GLU A 209 3.77 25.56 5.85
C GLU A 209 4.58 24.45 6.51
N ALA A 210 4.94 24.59 7.78
CA ALA A 210 5.66 23.57 8.52
C ALA A 210 4.90 22.25 8.59
N LEU A 211 3.58 22.31 8.79
CA LEU A 211 2.70 21.14 8.77
C LEU A 211 2.71 20.49 7.39
N ALA A 212 2.52 21.27 6.32
CA ALA A 212 2.54 20.75 4.95
C ALA A 212 3.87 20.05 4.62
N VAL A 213 5.00 20.64 5.02
CA VAL A 213 6.34 20.03 4.88
C VAL A 213 6.46 18.79 5.76
N SER A 214 5.97 18.81 7.01
CA SER A 214 6.00 17.63 7.88
C SER A 214 5.22 16.45 7.31
N ILE A 215 4.01 16.68 6.81
CA ILE A 215 3.24 15.61 6.16
C ILE A 215 3.98 15.11 4.91
N SER A 216 4.52 16.03 4.09
CA SER A 216 5.26 15.66 2.89
C SER A 216 6.61 14.98 3.15
N GLU A 217 7.27 15.16 4.30
CA GLU A 217 8.62 14.64 4.57
C GLU A 217 8.67 13.55 5.64
N LYS A 218 7.62 13.46 6.47
CA LYS A 218 7.52 12.54 7.61
C LYS A 218 6.25 11.68 7.58
N ALA A 219 5.33 11.94 6.64
CA ALA A 219 4.02 11.27 6.58
C ALA A 219 3.17 11.42 7.85
N CYS A 220 3.50 12.36 8.73
CA CYS A 220 2.81 12.59 10.00
C CYS A 220 3.03 14.02 10.51
N VAL A 221 2.29 14.38 11.57
CA VAL A 221 2.47 15.65 12.30
C VAL A 221 3.67 15.51 13.26
N ASP A 222 4.87 15.76 12.76
CA ASP A 222 6.10 15.73 13.56
C ASP A 222 6.39 17.12 14.14
N MET A 223 5.89 17.35 15.35
CA MET A 223 6.04 18.63 16.06
C MET A 223 7.51 19.01 16.29
N SER A 224 8.41 18.03 16.42
CA SER A 224 9.85 18.27 16.62
C SER A 224 10.50 18.73 15.30
N TYR A 225 10.13 18.13 14.19
CA TYR A 225 10.56 18.55 12.86
C TYR A 225 10.02 19.93 12.49
N MET A 226 8.73 20.18 12.71
CA MET A 226 8.11 21.48 12.48
C MET A 226 8.74 22.60 13.33
N SER A 227 9.07 22.30 14.59
CA SER A 227 9.78 23.22 15.48
C SER A 227 11.16 23.59 14.94
N ARG A 228 11.91 22.62 14.38
CA ARG A 228 13.21 22.89 13.74
C ARG A 228 13.07 23.75 12.48
N LEU A 229 12.04 23.53 11.66
CA LEU A 229 11.82 24.30 10.43
C LEU A 229 11.45 25.77 10.68
N THR A 230 10.71 26.04 11.77
CA THR A 230 10.15 27.37 12.06
C THR A 230 10.90 28.12 13.17
N GLY A 231 11.67 27.42 13.99
CA GLY A 231 12.22 27.94 15.25
C GLY A 231 11.17 28.15 16.36
N LYS A 232 9.90 27.79 16.15
CA LYS A 232 8.81 27.94 17.13
C LYS A 232 8.79 26.79 18.12
N THR A 233 8.25 27.02 19.33
CA THR A 233 8.03 25.92 20.29
C THR A 233 6.84 25.04 19.85
N LYS A 234 6.81 23.80 20.34
CA LYS A 234 5.70 22.87 20.04
C LYS A 234 4.35 23.44 20.49
N GLU A 235 4.31 24.17 21.60
CA GLU A 235 3.10 24.80 22.14
C GLU A 235 2.60 25.93 21.24
N ALA A 236 3.51 26.77 20.72
CA ALA A 236 3.16 27.83 19.79
C ALA A 236 2.61 27.25 18.48
N LEU A 237 3.25 26.20 17.94
CA LEU A 237 2.77 25.49 16.75
C LEU A 237 1.37 24.90 16.98
N ALA A 238 1.14 24.25 18.13
CA ALA A 238 -0.16 23.68 18.46
C ALA A 238 -1.26 24.74 18.59
N GLY A 239 -0.91 25.92 19.14
CA GLY A 239 -1.83 27.07 19.22
C GLY A 239 -2.17 27.65 17.85
N GLU A 240 -1.16 27.84 16.98
CA GLU A 240 -1.36 28.36 15.62
C GLU A 240 -2.14 27.39 14.71
N LEU A 241 -2.03 26.08 14.96
CA LEU A 241 -2.68 25.02 14.19
C LEU A 241 -3.96 24.48 14.84
N GLN A 242 -4.53 25.20 15.80
CA GLN A 242 -5.77 24.80 16.45
C GLN A 242 -6.89 24.59 15.42
N GLY A 243 -7.49 23.39 15.43
CA GLY A 243 -8.52 22.99 14.47
C GLY A 243 -7.99 22.42 13.16
N VAL A 244 -6.70 22.59 12.86
CA VAL A 244 -6.00 21.95 11.74
C VAL A 244 -5.32 20.65 12.17
N ILE A 245 -4.81 20.63 13.41
CA ILE A 245 -4.30 19.41 14.07
C ILE A 245 -5.02 19.21 15.41
N PHE A 246 -5.08 17.95 15.86
CA PHE A 246 -5.69 17.57 17.13
C PHE A 246 -4.75 16.69 17.93
N ARG A 247 -4.60 17.03 19.21
CA ARG A 247 -3.97 16.15 20.20
C ARG A 247 -4.85 14.92 20.39
N VAL A 248 -4.29 13.72 20.30
CA VAL A 248 -5.05 12.47 20.48
C VAL A 248 -5.09 12.09 21.97
N PRO A 249 -6.29 11.98 22.59
CA PRO A 249 -6.39 11.62 24.00
C PRO A 249 -5.74 10.28 24.32
N GLY A 250 -4.85 10.25 25.33
CA GLY A 250 -4.21 9.04 25.82
C GLY A 250 -3.10 8.46 24.93
N GLN A 251 -2.69 9.16 23.88
CA GLN A 251 -1.54 8.79 23.05
C GLN A 251 -0.40 9.79 23.24
N LEU A 252 0.80 9.26 23.42
CA LEU A 252 2.04 10.00 23.57
C LEU A 252 3.05 9.46 22.56
N GLU A 253 3.94 10.34 22.12
CA GLU A 253 5.13 9.99 21.38
C GLU A 253 6.14 9.24 22.25
N GLN A 254 7.18 8.68 21.62
CA GLN A 254 8.25 7.95 22.34
C GLN A 254 8.98 8.81 23.38
N ASP A 255 9.05 10.12 23.15
CA ASP A 255 9.65 11.10 24.07
C ASP A 255 8.68 11.57 25.18
N GLY A 256 7.49 10.98 25.26
CA GLY A 256 6.44 11.32 26.23
C GLY A 256 5.66 12.59 25.88
N THR A 257 5.95 13.23 24.74
CA THR A 257 5.18 14.41 24.29
C THR A 257 3.82 14.01 23.70
N PRO A 258 2.84 14.93 23.65
CA PRO A 258 1.53 14.60 23.09
C PRO A 258 1.60 14.22 21.62
N HIS A 259 0.87 13.16 21.25
CA HIS A 259 0.69 12.78 19.85
C HIS A 259 -0.36 13.67 19.17
N TYR A 260 -0.02 14.21 18.00
CA TYR A 260 -0.91 15.04 17.18
C TYR A 260 -1.18 14.36 15.84
N VAL A 261 -2.39 14.54 15.33
CA VAL A 261 -2.79 14.12 13.98
C VAL A 261 -3.55 15.25 13.28
N THR A 262 -3.66 15.19 11.96
CA THR A 262 -4.40 16.19 11.19
C THR A 262 -5.92 16.09 11.43
N ALA A 263 -6.64 17.17 11.12
CA ALA A 263 -8.09 17.23 11.27
C ALA A 263 -8.83 16.15 10.46
N ASP A 264 -8.40 15.89 9.23
CA ASP A 264 -8.98 14.86 8.36
C ASP A 264 -8.83 13.45 8.97
N GLU A 265 -7.72 13.19 9.65
CA GLU A 265 -7.49 11.93 10.36
C GLU A 265 -8.27 11.85 11.68
N TYR A 266 -8.23 12.92 12.49
CA TYR A 266 -8.89 12.93 13.78
C TYR A 266 -10.40 12.85 13.65
N LEU A 267 -10.99 13.58 12.70
CA LEU A 267 -12.43 13.71 12.50
C LEU A 267 -13.02 12.68 11.52
N SER A 268 -12.28 11.60 11.23
CA SER A 268 -12.73 10.45 10.45
C SER A 268 -12.71 9.15 11.25
N GLY A 269 -13.17 8.04 10.67
CA GLY A 269 -13.34 6.77 11.37
C GLY A 269 -14.48 6.84 12.39
N ASN A 270 -14.40 6.08 13.49
CA ASN A 270 -15.46 6.02 14.50
C ASN A 270 -15.51 7.30 15.36
N VAL A 271 -16.20 8.33 14.88
CA VAL A 271 -16.24 9.66 15.50
C VAL A 271 -17.08 9.71 16.77
N ARG A 272 -18.07 8.82 16.95
CA ARG A 272 -18.84 8.69 18.21
C ARG A 272 -17.96 8.17 19.34
N ARG A 273 -17.15 7.14 19.08
CA ARG A 273 -16.19 6.61 20.04
C ARG A 273 -15.14 7.66 20.41
N LYS A 274 -14.59 8.35 19.40
CA LYS A 274 -13.64 9.45 19.61
C LYS A 274 -14.26 10.58 20.45
N LEU A 275 -15.52 10.95 20.20
CA LEU A 275 -16.23 11.98 20.99
C LEU A 275 -16.34 11.60 22.47
N ARG A 276 -16.73 10.35 22.76
CA ARG A 276 -16.77 9.85 24.15
C ARG A 276 -15.41 9.88 24.83
N GLN A 277 -14.34 9.55 24.11
CA GLN A 277 -12.97 9.63 24.62
C GLN A 277 -12.56 11.09 24.88
N ALA A 278 -12.83 11.99 23.94
CA ALA A 278 -12.54 13.42 24.09
C ALA A 278 -13.33 14.05 25.26
N GLN A 279 -14.60 13.70 25.45
CA GLN A 279 -15.41 14.18 26.58
C GLN A 279 -14.84 13.74 27.93
N ARG A 280 -14.40 12.48 28.04
CA ARG A 280 -13.73 11.98 29.26
C ARG A 280 -12.39 12.69 29.49
N ALA A 281 -11.62 12.91 28.44
CA ALA A 281 -10.35 13.64 28.52
C ALA A 281 -10.58 15.10 28.96
N ALA A 282 -11.60 15.77 28.41
CA ALA A 282 -11.95 17.15 28.73
C ALA A 282 -12.40 17.36 30.19
N GLN A 283 -12.91 16.30 30.85
CA GLN A 283 -13.21 16.35 32.29
C GLN A 283 -11.94 16.44 33.15
N GLN A 284 -10.81 15.93 32.66
CA GLN A 284 -9.52 15.91 33.37
C GLN A 284 -8.60 17.04 32.91
N ASP A 285 -8.60 17.35 31.62
CA ASP A 285 -7.75 18.36 30.97
C ASP A 285 -8.62 19.21 30.03
N PRO A 286 -8.96 20.46 30.41
CA PRO A 286 -9.80 21.35 29.61
C PRO A 286 -9.27 21.66 28.20
N SER A 287 -7.99 21.40 27.91
CA SER A 287 -7.44 21.60 26.55
C SER A 287 -8.13 20.73 25.49
N PHE A 288 -8.76 19.62 25.87
CA PHE A 288 -9.54 18.77 24.97
C PHE A 288 -10.96 19.30 24.65
N ALA A 289 -11.37 20.46 25.17
CA ALA A 289 -12.66 21.06 24.83
C ALA A 289 -12.82 21.28 23.32
N VAL A 290 -11.74 21.67 22.64
CA VAL A 290 -11.70 21.87 21.18
C VAL A 290 -11.96 20.55 20.44
N ASN A 291 -11.42 19.44 20.93
CA ASN A 291 -11.69 18.11 20.37
C ASN A 291 -13.17 17.74 20.49
N VAL A 292 -13.81 18.06 21.62
CA VAL A 292 -15.24 17.78 21.86
C VAL A 292 -16.10 18.59 20.91
N GLU A 293 -15.81 19.87 20.75
CA GLU A 293 -16.53 20.76 19.82
C GLU A 293 -16.44 20.24 18.38
N ALA A 294 -15.21 20.00 17.90
CA ALA A 294 -14.98 19.53 16.53
C ALA A 294 -15.61 18.16 16.26
N LEU A 295 -15.49 17.21 17.19
CA LEU A 295 -16.11 15.89 17.05
C LEU A 295 -17.63 15.95 17.15
N THR A 296 -18.21 16.89 17.90
CA THR A 296 -19.66 17.11 17.95
C THR A 296 -20.18 17.60 16.60
N ALA A 297 -19.46 18.53 15.96
CA ALA A 297 -19.79 19.01 14.62
C ALA A 297 -19.59 17.94 13.53
N ALA A 298 -18.62 17.03 13.71
CA ALA A 298 -18.30 15.98 12.75
C ALA A 298 -19.18 14.72 12.83
N GLN A 299 -20.23 14.71 13.67
CA GLN A 299 -21.10 13.54 13.80
C GLN A 299 -21.90 13.31 12.50
N PRO A 300 -22.02 12.04 12.04
CA PRO A 300 -22.97 11.70 11.00
C PRO A 300 -24.39 12.08 11.43
N LYS A 301 -25.21 12.49 10.47
CA LYS A 301 -26.64 12.73 10.71
C LYS A 301 -27.27 11.42 11.21
N ASP A 302 -27.99 11.49 12.33
CA ASP A 302 -28.77 10.36 12.83
C ASP A 302 -29.76 9.89 11.76
N LEU A 303 -29.81 8.57 11.57
CA LEU A 303 -30.77 7.91 10.70
C LEU A 303 -32.07 7.64 11.46
N ASP A 304 -33.19 7.82 10.78
CA ASP A 304 -34.50 7.45 11.30
C ASP A 304 -34.80 5.96 11.03
N ALA A 305 -35.81 5.41 11.71
CA ALA A 305 -36.20 4.00 11.56
C ALA A 305 -36.51 3.61 10.10
N SER A 306 -37.01 4.55 9.28
CA SER A 306 -37.29 4.32 7.85
C SER A 306 -36.03 4.21 6.99
N GLU A 307 -34.90 4.74 7.47
CA GLU A 307 -33.60 4.73 6.77
C GLU A 307 -32.74 3.53 7.20
N ILE A 308 -33.17 2.77 8.22
CA ILE A 308 -32.44 1.62 8.75
C ILE A 308 -33.06 0.32 8.22
N GLU A 309 -32.30 -0.37 7.36
CA GLU A 309 -32.66 -1.72 6.92
C GLU A 309 -32.25 -2.75 7.98
N VAL A 310 -33.22 -3.54 8.45
CA VAL A 310 -33.00 -4.59 9.46
C VAL A 310 -33.28 -5.95 8.86
N ARG A 311 -32.33 -6.88 9.04
CA ARG A 311 -32.44 -8.28 8.64
C ARG A 311 -32.21 -9.23 9.80
N LEU A 312 -32.83 -10.41 9.74
CA LEU A 312 -32.49 -11.52 10.63
C LEU A 312 -31.01 -11.88 10.44
N GLY A 313 -30.32 -12.13 11.55
CA GLY A 313 -28.86 -12.38 11.56
C GLY A 313 -28.01 -11.12 11.68
N ALA A 314 -28.60 -9.93 11.78
CA ALA A 314 -27.87 -8.73 12.15
C ALA A 314 -27.36 -8.84 13.59
N THR A 315 -26.04 -8.78 13.77
CA THR A 315 -25.36 -9.03 15.06
C THR A 315 -25.47 -7.90 16.06
N TRP A 316 -25.91 -6.71 15.64
CA TRP A 316 -26.16 -5.58 16.53
C TRP A 316 -27.51 -5.66 17.23
N ILE A 317 -28.40 -6.53 16.78
CA ILE A 317 -29.70 -6.71 17.44
C ILE A 317 -29.50 -7.64 18.63
N ASP A 318 -29.83 -7.12 19.80
CA ASP A 318 -29.83 -7.87 21.04
C ASP A 318 -30.71 -9.14 20.93
N LYS A 319 -30.23 -10.28 21.43
CA LYS A 319 -30.91 -11.58 21.25
C LYS A 319 -32.29 -11.58 21.91
N GLU A 320 -32.51 -10.73 22.91
CA GLU A 320 -33.75 -10.56 23.65
C GLU A 320 -34.87 -10.09 22.70
N TYR A 321 -34.57 -9.22 21.72
CA TYR A 321 -35.53 -8.82 20.68
C TYR A 321 -35.82 -9.95 19.69
N ILE A 322 -34.83 -10.77 19.35
CA ILE A 322 -35.04 -11.95 18.50
C ILE A 322 -35.92 -12.98 19.23
N GLN A 323 -35.69 -13.18 20.52
CA GLN A 323 -36.49 -14.06 21.36
C GLN A 323 -37.92 -13.54 21.52
N GLN A 324 -38.09 -12.23 21.74
CA GLN A 324 -39.40 -11.59 21.80
C GLN A 324 -40.16 -11.76 20.47
N PHE A 325 -39.50 -11.50 19.34
CA PHE A 325 -40.07 -11.71 18.00
C PHE A 325 -40.55 -13.15 17.80
N MET A 326 -39.70 -14.12 18.18
CA MET A 326 -40.01 -15.54 18.09
C MET A 326 -41.27 -15.90 18.88
N TYR A 327 -41.36 -15.46 20.14
CA TYR A 327 -42.52 -15.75 20.99
C TYR A 327 -43.81 -15.12 20.49
N GLU A 328 -43.77 -13.84 20.09
CA GLU A 328 -44.94 -13.11 19.63
C GLU A 328 -45.42 -13.60 18.26
N THR A 329 -44.49 -13.93 17.35
CA THR A 329 -44.84 -14.33 15.97
C THR A 329 -45.31 -15.78 15.91
N PHE A 330 -44.69 -16.68 16.68
CA PHE A 330 -45.06 -18.10 16.69
C PHE A 330 -46.09 -18.44 17.77
N ASN A 331 -46.54 -17.46 18.56
CA ASN A 331 -47.43 -17.65 19.71
C ASN A 331 -46.92 -18.75 20.67
N THR A 332 -45.62 -18.74 20.96
CA THR A 332 -44.97 -19.78 21.78
C THR A 332 -45.65 -19.88 23.15
N PRO A 333 -46.17 -21.06 23.53
CA PRO A 333 -46.88 -21.23 24.79
C PRO A 333 -46.01 -20.84 25.99
N PHE A 334 -46.59 -20.11 26.95
CA PHE A 334 -45.86 -19.56 28.10
C PHE A 334 -45.04 -20.60 28.86
N TYR A 335 -45.57 -21.82 29.04
CA TYR A 335 -44.87 -22.91 29.73
C TYR A 335 -43.65 -23.45 28.95
N LEU A 336 -43.54 -23.19 27.64
CA LEU A 336 -42.41 -23.55 26.79
C LEU A 336 -41.37 -22.43 26.63
N GLN A 337 -41.70 -21.18 26.96
CA GLN A 337 -40.77 -20.05 26.79
C GLN A 337 -39.48 -20.19 27.61
N ARG A 338 -39.48 -20.97 28.70
CA ARG A 338 -38.24 -21.29 29.44
C ARG A 338 -37.41 -22.42 28.84
N SER A 339 -37.98 -23.13 27.86
CA SER A 339 -37.34 -24.28 27.21
C SER A 339 -36.88 -23.96 25.79
N ILE A 340 -37.49 -22.96 25.16
CA ILE A 340 -37.21 -22.55 23.78
C ILE A 340 -36.54 -21.18 23.78
N GLU A 341 -35.21 -21.15 23.82
CA GLU A 341 -34.45 -19.91 24.02
C GLU A 341 -33.52 -19.63 22.84
N VAL A 342 -33.39 -18.34 22.48
CA VAL A 342 -32.45 -17.88 21.46
C VAL A 342 -31.10 -17.61 22.10
N ASN A 343 -30.05 -18.19 21.54
CA ASN A 343 -28.67 -18.00 21.98
C ASN A 343 -27.80 -17.56 20.80
N TYR A 344 -26.88 -16.64 21.07
CA TYR A 344 -25.84 -16.23 20.12
C TYR A 344 -24.46 -16.52 20.71
N SER A 345 -23.65 -17.27 19.97
CA SER A 345 -22.25 -17.54 20.33
C SER A 345 -21.36 -16.51 19.63
N SER A 346 -20.79 -15.58 20.39
CA SER A 346 -19.87 -14.58 19.84
C SER A 346 -18.55 -15.18 19.34
N PHE A 347 -18.16 -16.37 19.83
CA PHE A 347 -16.93 -17.05 19.41
C PHE A 347 -17.08 -17.73 18.04
N THR A 348 -18.23 -18.36 17.78
CA THR A 348 -18.50 -19.04 16.49
C THR A 348 -19.32 -18.20 15.52
N ALA A 349 -19.82 -17.03 15.96
CA ALA A 349 -20.77 -16.19 15.25
C ALA A 349 -22.03 -16.95 14.79
N GLU A 350 -22.48 -17.92 15.59
CA GLU A 350 -23.65 -18.74 15.29
C GLU A 350 -24.81 -18.48 16.24
N TRP A 351 -26.01 -18.46 15.66
CA TRP A 351 -27.28 -18.42 16.38
C TRP A 351 -27.82 -19.84 16.58
N GLN A 352 -28.32 -20.13 17.78
CA GLN A 352 -28.94 -21.41 18.11
C GLN A 352 -30.25 -21.18 18.84
N ILE A 353 -31.26 -21.96 18.47
CA ILE A 353 -32.56 -21.99 19.16
C ILE A 353 -32.66 -23.31 19.91
N LYS A 354 -32.50 -23.24 21.23
CA LYS A 354 -32.67 -24.38 22.12
C LYS A 354 -34.13 -24.82 22.10
N GLY A 355 -34.42 -26.11 22.29
CA GLY A 355 -35.80 -26.59 22.41
C GLY A 355 -36.67 -26.42 21.15
N LYS A 356 -36.08 -26.19 19.97
CA LYS A 356 -36.80 -25.98 18.70
C LYS A 356 -37.77 -27.09 18.28
N SER A 357 -37.70 -28.27 18.90
CA SER A 357 -38.61 -29.41 18.67
C SER A 357 -39.61 -29.64 19.81
N SER A 358 -39.63 -28.79 20.84
CA SER A 358 -40.46 -28.98 22.03
C SER A 358 -41.94 -28.64 21.82
N VAL A 359 -42.27 -27.91 20.74
CA VAL A 359 -43.66 -27.63 20.35
C VAL A 359 -44.34 -28.84 19.72
N SER A 360 -45.62 -29.03 20.02
CA SER A 360 -46.43 -30.11 19.45
C SER A 360 -46.54 -30.01 17.93
N TYR A 361 -46.57 -31.15 17.23
CA TYR A 361 -46.80 -31.21 15.78
C TYR A 361 -48.14 -30.60 15.33
N ASN A 362 -49.09 -30.48 16.26
CA ASN A 362 -50.39 -29.85 16.00
C ASN A 362 -50.35 -28.31 16.13
N ASP A 363 -49.21 -27.72 16.49
CA ASP A 363 -49.05 -26.28 16.57
C ASP A 363 -49.08 -25.66 15.16
N VAL A 364 -50.19 -24.97 14.87
CA VAL A 364 -50.48 -24.40 13.56
C VAL A 364 -49.44 -23.33 13.18
N ALA A 365 -49.00 -22.51 14.14
CA ALA A 365 -48.03 -21.46 13.86
C ALA A 365 -46.68 -22.06 13.47
N ALA A 366 -46.23 -23.08 14.21
CA ALA A 366 -44.93 -23.70 14.04
C ALA A 366 -44.84 -24.63 12.82
N TYR A 367 -45.91 -25.36 12.47
CA TYR A 367 -45.87 -26.39 11.42
C TYR A 367 -46.67 -26.06 10.15
N THR A 368 -47.46 -24.97 10.15
CA THR A 368 -48.29 -24.58 8.99
C THR A 368 -48.12 -23.12 8.59
N THR A 369 -48.24 -22.17 9.52
CA THR A 369 -48.22 -20.72 9.20
C THR A 369 -46.81 -20.26 8.84
N TYR A 370 -45.85 -20.50 9.73
CA TYR A 370 -44.45 -20.09 9.59
C TYR A 370 -43.48 -21.27 9.43
N GLY A 371 -44.00 -22.49 9.37
CA GLY A 371 -43.20 -23.67 9.07
C GLY A 371 -43.93 -24.64 8.14
N THR A 372 -43.31 -25.80 7.99
CA THR A 372 -43.85 -26.96 7.28
C THR A 372 -43.77 -28.18 8.17
N SER A 373 -44.43 -29.28 7.78
CA SER A 373 -44.31 -30.57 8.46
C SER A 373 -42.85 -31.10 8.47
N ARG A 374 -42.02 -30.68 7.52
CA ARG A 374 -40.61 -31.10 7.35
C ARG A 374 -39.60 -30.15 8.00
N ALA A 375 -39.98 -28.89 8.25
CA ALA A 375 -39.16 -27.91 8.98
C ALA A 375 -40.07 -26.92 9.72
N ASN A 376 -40.05 -26.99 11.06
CA ASN A 376 -40.85 -26.09 11.87
C ASN A 376 -40.29 -24.66 11.87
N ALA A 377 -41.13 -23.70 12.28
CA ALA A 377 -40.82 -22.27 12.27
C ALA A 377 -39.56 -21.91 13.07
N TYR A 378 -39.29 -22.58 14.19
CA TYR A 378 -38.10 -22.36 15.01
C TYR A 378 -36.83 -22.77 14.27
N LYS A 379 -36.84 -23.91 13.56
CA LYS A 379 -35.71 -24.33 12.72
C LYS A 379 -35.47 -23.35 11.57
N ILE A 380 -36.55 -22.92 10.90
CA ILE A 380 -36.46 -21.95 9.80
C ILE A 380 -35.93 -20.60 10.30
N LEU A 381 -36.33 -20.16 11.50
CA LEU A 381 -35.81 -18.95 12.13
C LEU A 381 -34.32 -19.08 12.46
N GLU A 382 -33.89 -20.20 13.03
CA GLU A 382 -32.47 -20.47 13.30
C GLU A 382 -31.62 -20.45 12.02
N ASP A 383 -32.08 -21.10 10.95
CA ASP A 383 -31.40 -21.05 9.64
C ASP A 383 -31.35 -19.60 9.10
N SER A 384 -32.43 -18.84 9.28
CA SER A 384 -32.50 -17.43 8.86
C SER A 384 -31.54 -16.52 9.63
N LEU A 385 -31.41 -16.71 10.94
CA LEU A 385 -30.46 -15.98 11.79
C LEU A 385 -29.01 -16.26 11.40
N ASN A 386 -28.74 -17.46 10.88
CA ASN A 386 -27.42 -17.84 10.37
C ASN A 386 -27.22 -17.56 8.88
N LEU A 387 -28.13 -16.81 8.24
CA LEU A 387 -28.10 -16.47 6.80
C LEU A 387 -28.02 -17.72 5.89
N ARG A 388 -28.62 -18.84 6.33
CA ARG A 388 -28.69 -20.10 5.57
C ARG A 388 -30.05 -20.25 4.90
N ASP A 389 -30.06 -20.73 3.66
CA ASP A 389 -31.29 -21.14 3.00
C ASP A 389 -31.78 -22.47 3.58
N VAL A 390 -33.07 -22.55 3.89
CA VAL A 390 -33.66 -23.80 4.38
C VAL A 390 -33.73 -24.82 3.24
N ARG A 391 -33.05 -25.96 3.40
CA ARG A 391 -33.02 -27.05 2.42
C ARG A 391 -33.56 -28.35 3.02
N ILE A 392 -34.51 -28.97 2.33
CA ILE A 392 -35.11 -30.24 2.71
C ILE A 392 -34.56 -31.34 1.81
N TYR A 393 -34.05 -32.41 2.42
CA TYR A 393 -33.55 -33.59 1.72
C TYR A 393 -34.41 -34.80 2.04
N ASP A 394 -34.60 -35.66 1.05
CA ASP A 394 -35.11 -37.01 1.20
C ASP A 394 -33.96 -38.01 1.17
N THR A 395 -34.08 -39.09 1.94
CA THR A 395 -33.17 -40.23 1.86
C THR A 395 -33.76 -41.22 0.87
N ILE A 396 -33.03 -41.51 -0.20
CA ILE A 396 -33.34 -42.58 -1.14
C ILE A 396 -32.26 -43.65 -1.06
N GLU A 397 -32.67 -44.91 -1.16
CA GLU A 397 -31.74 -46.05 -1.22
C GLU A 397 -31.38 -46.28 -2.70
N ASP A 398 -30.09 -46.39 -2.99
CA ASP A 398 -29.63 -46.75 -4.34
C ASP A 398 -29.77 -48.26 -4.62
N ALA A 399 -29.50 -48.68 -5.85
CA ALA A 399 -29.66 -50.07 -6.28
C ALA A 399 -28.73 -51.06 -5.53
N ASP A 400 -27.73 -50.55 -4.81
CA ASP A 400 -26.77 -51.31 -4.01
C ASP A 400 -27.07 -51.27 -2.50
N GLY A 401 -28.21 -50.70 -2.09
CA GLY A 401 -28.64 -50.63 -0.69
C GLY A 401 -28.03 -49.49 0.13
N LYS A 402 -27.41 -48.50 -0.52
CA LYS A 402 -26.75 -47.37 0.15
C LYS A 402 -27.63 -46.13 0.15
N GLU A 403 -27.79 -45.54 1.32
CA GLU A 403 -28.57 -44.31 1.50
C GLU A 403 -27.88 -43.10 0.86
N ARG A 404 -28.61 -42.41 -0.02
CA ARG A 404 -28.22 -41.14 -0.62
C ARG A 404 -29.24 -40.06 -0.28
N ARG A 405 -28.76 -38.90 0.17
CA ARG A 405 -29.60 -37.72 0.40
C ARG A 405 -29.79 -36.95 -0.91
N VAL A 406 -31.04 -36.77 -1.34
CA VAL A 406 -31.41 -36.00 -2.53
C VAL A 406 -32.26 -34.80 -2.10
N LEU A 407 -31.98 -33.64 -2.68
CA LEU A 407 -32.73 -32.41 -2.38
C LEU A 407 -34.18 -32.57 -2.85
N ASN A 408 -35.13 -32.39 -1.93
CA ASN A 408 -36.54 -32.34 -2.27
C ASN A 408 -36.88 -30.91 -2.70
N ALA A 409 -36.98 -30.69 -4.01
CA ALA A 409 -37.26 -29.37 -4.57
C ALA A 409 -38.58 -28.79 -4.06
N LYS A 410 -39.66 -29.60 -4.01
CA LYS A 410 -40.99 -29.15 -3.61
C LYS A 410 -41.02 -28.69 -2.15
N GLU A 411 -40.56 -29.53 -1.23
CA GLU A 411 -40.54 -29.22 0.21
C GLU A 411 -39.55 -28.08 0.53
N THR A 412 -38.44 -28.00 -0.21
CA THR A 412 -37.48 -26.89 -0.11
C THR A 412 -38.12 -25.56 -0.56
N THR A 413 -38.86 -25.54 -1.67
CA THR A 413 -39.57 -24.34 -2.12
C THR A 413 -40.62 -23.89 -1.10
N LEU A 414 -41.38 -24.82 -0.51
CA LEU A 414 -42.35 -24.49 0.55
C LEU A 414 -41.66 -23.92 1.79
N ALA A 415 -40.57 -24.54 2.25
CA ALA A 415 -39.80 -24.04 3.39
C ALA A 415 -39.19 -22.66 3.12
N ALA A 416 -38.70 -22.40 1.90
CA ALA A 416 -38.18 -21.10 1.49
C ALA A 416 -39.27 -20.01 1.50
N GLN A 417 -40.49 -20.33 1.05
CA GLN A 417 -41.64 -19.40 1.17
C GLN A 417 -41.94 -19.05 2.62
N LYS A 418 -41.89 -20.04 3.52
CA LYS A 418 -42.07 -19.81 4.97
C LYS A 418 -40.92 -18.99 5.56
N GLN A 419 -39.70 -19.24 5.13
CA GLN A 419 -38.53 -18.44 5.51
C GLN A 419 -38.72 -16.97 5.13
N GLN A 420 -39.22 -16.70 3.92
CA GLN A 420 -39.51 -15.35 3.45
C GLN A 420 -40.62 -14.69 4.27
N ALA A 421 -41.69 -15.41 4.59
CA ALA A 421 -42.77 -14.91 5.44
C ALA A 421 -42.28 -14.52 6.85
N ILE A 422 -41.36 -15.28 7.44
CA ILE A 422 -40.74 -14.93 8.72
C ILE A 422 -39.90 -13.65 8.59
N ARG A 423 -39.14 -13.50 7.50
CA ARG A 423 -38.33 -12.28 7.24
C ARG A 423 -39.21 -11.03 7.08
N GLU A 424 -40.36 -11.16 6.42
CA GLU A 424 -41.34 -10.07 6.27
C GLU A 424 -42.01 -9.73 7.60
N ALA A 425 -42.48 -10.74 8.34
CA ALA A 425 -43.03 -10.55 9.67
C ALA A 425 -42.03 -9.85 10.61
N PHE A 426 -40.74 -10.21 10.54
CA PHE A 426 -39.70 -9.55 11.33
C PHE A 426 -39.52 -8.08 10.97
N ARG A 427 -39.51 -7.74 9.68
CA ARG A 427 -39.38 -6.35 9.20
C ARG A 427 -40.52 -5.46 9.68
N ASP A 428 -41.75 -5.97 9.67
CA ASP A 428 -42.90 -5.24 10.19
C ASP A 428 -42.90 -5.17 11.72
N TRP A 429 -42.50 -6.26 12.35
CA TRP A 429 -42.52 -6.39 13.80
C TRP A 429 -41.49 -5.47 14.46
N ILE A 430 -40.25 -5.46 13.99
CA ILE A 430 -39.12 -4.80 14.67
C ILE A 430 -39.41 -3.32 14.96
N TRP A 431 -40.09 -2.63 14.05
CA TRP A 431 -40.42 -1.22 14.17
C TRP A 431 -41.81 -0.93 14.74
N ARG A 432 -42.67 -1.93 14.94
CA ARG A 432 -44.08 -1.71 15.35
C ARG A 432 -44.21 -1.04 16.71
N ASP A 433 -43.40 -1.47 17.67
CA ASP A 433 -43.40 -0.93 19.03
C ASP A 433 -42.58 0.38 19.13
N PRO A 434 -43.14 1.48 19.65
CA PRO A 434 -42.43 2.76 19.72
C PRO A 434 -41.17 2.75 20.60
N GLU A 435 -41.18 2.07 21.74
CA GLU A 435 -40.04 2.04 22.67
C GLU A 435 -38.89 1.20 22.10
N ARG A 436 -39.20 0.02 21.54
CA ARG A 436 -38.23 -0.80 20.81
C ARG A 436 -37.65 -0.05 19.62
N ARG A 437 -38.49 0.63 18.84
CA ARG A 437 -38.04 1.44 17.70
C ARG A 437 -37.03 2.49 18.16
N GLN A 438 -37.35 3.25 19.21
CA GLN A 438 -36.46 4.29 19.72
C GLN A 438 -35.12 3.72 20.20
N THR A 439 -35.15 2.61 20.94
CA THR A 439 -33.95 1.92 21.45
C THR A 439 -33.06 1.44 20.30
N LEU A 440 -33.63 0.74 19.31
CA LEU A 440 -32.88 0.19 18.19
C LEU A 440 -32.33 1.27 17.26
N VAL A 441 -33.09 2.34 17.00
CA VAL A 441 -32.60 3.50 16.23
C VAL A 441 -31.39 4.14 16.92
N ARG A 442 -31.48 4.35 18.24
CA ARG A 442 -30.38 4.91 19.01
C ARG A 442 -29.15 4.00 18.98
N GLN A 443 -29.35 2.70 19.20
CA GLN A 443 -28.27 1.73 19.18
C GLN A 443 -27.59 1.65 17.81
N TYR A 444 -28.38 1.59 16.74
CA TYR A 444 -27.87 1.57 15.37
C TYR A 444 -27.04 2.82 15.08
N ASN A 445 -27.53 4.00 15.47
CA ASN A 445 -26.78 5.22 15.26
C ASN A 445 -25.46 5.24 16.05
N GLU A 446 -25.48 4.78 17.29
CA GLU A 446 -24.29 4.72 18.15
C GLU A 446 -23.22 3.72 17.66
N GLU A 447 -23.63 2.56 17.15
CA GLU A 447 -22.73 1.47 16.81
C GLU A 447 -22.37 1.46 15.32
N MET A 448 -23.38 1.61 14.45
CA MET A 448 -23.25 1.45 12.99
C MET A 448 -23.08 2.78 12.26
N ASN A 449 -23.88 3.81 12.59
CA ASN A 449 -23.75 5.16 12.02
C ASN A 449 -22.68 6.00 12.75
N SER A 450 -21.50 5.42 12.89
CA SER A 450 -20.41 5.99 13.67
C SER A 450 -19.17 6.32 12.83
N THR A 451 -19.08 5.79 11.61
CA THR A 451 -17.91 5.95 10.74
C THR A 451 -18.07 7.11 9.77
N ARG A 452 -17.20 8.13 9.88
CA ARG A 452 -17.06 9.19 8.89
C ARG A 452 -15.88 8.88 7.96
N PRO A 453 -16.06 8.84 6.62
CA PRO A 453 -14.95 8.66 5.69
C PRO A 453 -13.88 9.75 5.85
N ARG A 454 -12.62 9.38 5.64
CA ARG A 454 -11.50 10.33 5.59
C ARG A 454 -11.43 10.94 4.19
N GLU A 455 -11.28 12.26 4.13
CA GLU A 455 -10.98 12.99 2.91
C GLU A 455 -9.47 13.26 2.87
N TYR A 456 -8.80 12.90 1.78
CA TYR A 456 -7.36 13.05 1.65
C TYR A 456 -7.04 14.21 0.73
N ASP A 457 -6.20 15.12 1.21
CA ASP A 457 -5.61 16.17 0.40
C ASP A 457 -4.15 15.86 0.12
N GLY A 458 -3.77 15.80 -1.15
CA GLY A 458 -2.37 15.61 -1.58
C GLY A 458 -1.74 16.86 -2.19
N SER A 459 -2.39 18.02 -2.09
CA SER A 459 -1.94 19.28 -2.69
C SER A 459 -0.52 19.68 -2.27
N HIS A 460 -0.13 19.33 -1.05
CA HIS A 460 1.16 19.62 -0.43
C HIS A 460 2.27 18.61 -0.77
N ILE A 461 1.96 17.49 -1.41
CA ILE A 461 2.96 16.47 -1.74
C ILE A 461 3.88 17.00 -2.84
N THR A 462 5.19 16.99 -2.56
CA THR A 462 6.23 17.33 -3.53
C THR A 462 6.85 16.05 -4.09
N PHE A 463 6.64 15.81 -5.38
CA PHE A 463 7.10 14.59 -6.07
C PHE A 463 8.55 14.72 -6.54
N GLY A 464 9.48 14.20 -5.75
CA GLY A 464 10.92 14.25 -6.03
C GLY A 464 11.35 13.24 -7.09
N GLY A 465 12.15 13.64 -8.07
CA GLY A 465 12.57 12.76 -9.17
C GLY A 465 11.53 12.56 -10.27
N MET A 466 10.31 13.09 -10.08
CA MET A 466 9.26 13.06 -11.08
C MET A 466 9.61 13.98 -12.25
N ASN A 467 9.19 13.59 -13.45
CA ASN A 467 9.35 14.38 -14.65
C ASN A 467 8.59 15.72 -14.57
N PRO A 468 9.28 16.87 -14.57
CA PRO A 468 8.65 18.18 -14.38
C PRO A 468 7.76 18.60 -15.56
N ALA A 469 7.87 17.94 -16.71
CA ALA A 469 6.97 18.17 -17.83
C ALA A 469 5.56 17.56 -17.63
N ILE A 470 5.39 16.69 -16.63
CA ILE A 470 4.13 16.03 -16.30
C ILE A 470 3.57 16.65 -15.02
N THR A 471 2.36 17.18 -15.08
CA THR A 471 1.65 17.73 -13.91
C THR A 471 0.48 16.83 -13.54
N LEU A 472 0.51 16.28 -12.32
CA LEU A 472 -0.60 15.52 -11.76
C LEU A 472 -1.77 16.43 -11.40
N ARG A 473 -2.99 15.99 -11.72
CA ARG A 473 -4.23 16.68 -11.36
C ARG A 473 -4.52 16.54 -9.87
N GLU A 474 -5.36 17.42 -9.34
CA GLU A 474 -5.73 17.45 -7.93
C GLU A 474 -6.26 16.11 -7.42
N HIS A 475 -7.16 15.46 -8.17
CA HIS A 475 -7.70 14.15 -7.81
C HIS A 475 -6.62 13.06 -7.72
N GLN A 476 -5.61 13.12 -8.59
CA GLN A 476 -4.49 12.17 -8.58
C GLN A 476 -3.62 12.38 -7.34
N LYS A 477 -3.37 13.63 -6.97
CA LYS A 477 -2.62 13.96 -5.74
C LYS A 477 -3.35 13.46 -4.50
N SER A 478 -4.66 13.70 -4.41
CA SER A 478 -5.49 13.19 -3.31
C SER A 478 -5.53 11.66 -3.27
N ALA A 479 -5.58 10.99 -4.43
CA ALA A 479 -5.49 9.54 -4.51
C ALA A 479 -4.15 9.00 -4.01
N ILE A 480 -3.04 9.68 -4.35
CA ILE A 480 -1.72 9.34 -3.83
C ILE A 480 -1.66 9.53 -2.32
N ALA A 481 -2.18 10.65 -1.79
CA ALA A 481 -2.29 10.86 -0.34
C ALA A 481 -3.12 9.76 0.35
N HIS A 482 -4.19 9.30 -0.29
CA HIS A 482 -4.98 8.18 0.21
C HIS A 482 -4.17 6.88 0.29
N VAL A 483 -3.34 6.58 -0.73
CA VAL A 483 -2.44 5.40 -0.69
C VAL A 483 -1.37 5.55 0.38
N LEU A 484 -0.77 6.73 0.54
CA LEU A 484 0.30 6.96 1.52
C LEU A 484 -0.19 6.91 2.97
N TYR A 485 -1.37 7.48 3.24
CA TYR A 485 -1.84 7.72 4.62
C TYR A 485 -3.07 6.89 5.02
N GLY A 486 -3.73 6.23 4.07
CA GLY A 486 -4.98 5.49 4.31
C GLY A 486 -4.83 3.97 4.43
N GLY A 487 -3.65 3.42 4.17
CA GLY A 487 -3.40 1.98 4.21
C GLY A 487 -3.94 1.25 2.98
N ASN A 488 -4.90 0.34 3.16
CA ASN A 488 -5.44 -0.41 2.02
C ASN A 488 -6.42 0.45 1.21
N THR A 489 -6.06 0.76 -0.02
CA THR A 489 -6.77 1.75 -0.86
C THR A 489 -7.28 1.12 -2.15
N LEU A 490 -8.54 1.38 -2.47
CA LEU A 490 -9.16 1.04 -3.75
C LEU A 490 -9.24 2.28 -4.65
N LEU A 491 -8.50 2.29 -5.77
CA LEU A 491 -8.55 3.36 -6.78
C LEU A 491 -9.62 3.07 -7.85
N ALA A 492 -10.90 3.29 -7.50
CA ALA A 492 -12.05 3.02 -8.37
C ALA A 492 -12.35 4.14 -9.39
N HIS A 493 -11.32 4.68 -10.05
CA HIS A 493 -11.48 5.72 -11.08
C HIS A 493 -11.86 5.14 -12.44
N GLU A 494 -12.47 5.95 -13.30
CA GLU A 494 -12.76 5.59 -14.70
C GLU A 494 -11.49 5.28 -15.51
N VAL A 495 -11.66 4.65 -16.67
CA VAL A 495 -10.55 4.39 -17.61
C VAL A 495 -10.01 5.73 -18.13
N GLY A 496 -8.68 5.88 -18.18
CA GLY A 496 -8.04 7.13 -18.62
C GLY A 496 -7.87 8.20 -17.52
N ALA A 497 -8.35 7.96 -16.29
CA ALA A 497 -8.17 8.91 -15.18
C ALA A 497 -6.73 9.07 -14.66
N GLY A 498 -5.79 8.27 -15.19
CA GLY A 498 -4.37 8.32 -14.82
C GLY A 498 -3.99 7.45 -13.61
N LYS A 499 -4.70 6.33 -13.39
CA LYS A 499 -4.45 5.39 -12.27
C LYS A 499 -3.03 4.84 -12.23
N THR A 500 -2.41 4.60 -13.39
CA THR A 500 -1.02 4.12 -13.46
C THR A 500 -0.06 5.13 -12.81
N PHE A 501 -0.20 6.42 -13.14
CA PHE A 501 0.62 7.48 -12.54
C PHE A 501 0.35 7.65 -11.04
N GLU A 502 -0.91 7.51 -10.60
CA GLU A 502 -1.25 7.51 -9.17
C GLU A 502 -0.48 6.41 -8.43
N MET A 503 -0.50 5.18 -8.95
CA MET A 503 0.18 4.05 -8.30
C MET A 503 1.70 4.15 -8.35
N VAL A 504 2.27 4.63 -9.48
CA VAL A 504 3.73 4.83 -9.61
C VAL A 504 4.21 5.93 -8.68
N ALA A 505 3.55 7.09 -8.66
CA ALA A 505 3.93 8.19 -7.79
C ALA A 505 3.78 7.83 -6.31
N ALA A 506 2.72 7.12 -5.93
CA ALA A 506 2.56 6.64 -4.57
C ALA A 506 3.68 5.67 -4.15
N ALA A 507 4.12 4.77 -5.03
CA ALA A 507 5.22 3.84 -4.74
C ALA A 507 6.56 4.55 -4.55
N MET A 508 6.87 5.53 -5.41
CA MET A 508 8.10 6.31 -5.31
C MET A 508 8.12 7.18 -4.05
N GLU A 509 7.00 7.85 -3.74
CA GLU A 509 6.88 8.65 -2.52
C GLU A 509 6.89 7.78 -1.26
N ALA A 510 6.25 6.60 -1.27
CA ALA A 510 6.31 5.65 -0.16
C ALA A 510 7.74 5.19 0.11
N LYS A 511 8.54 4.93 -0.94
CA LYS A 511 9.96 4.58 -0.80
C LYS A 511 10.77 5.76 -0.25
N ARG A 512 10.56 6.96 -0.79
CA ARG A 512 11.25 8.19 -0.33
C ARG A 512 10.97 8.50 1.14
N LEU A 513 9.73 8.31 1.58
CA LEU A 513 9.29 8.49 2.96
C LEU A 513 9.71 7.34 3.90
N GLY A 514 10.30 6.26 3.36
CA GLY A 514 10.69 5.09 4.14
C GLY A 514 9.51 4.20 4.58
N LEU A 515 8.32 4.40 4.00
CA LEU A 515 7.12 3.57 4.24
C LEU A 515 7.24 2.20 3.58
N CYS A 516 8.02 2.09 2.51
CA CYS A 516 8.40 0.82 1.89
C CYS A 516 9.86 0.85 1.42
N GLN A 517 10.43 -0.33 1.14
CA GLN A 517 11.78 -0.46 0.57
C GLN A 517 11.75 -0.90 -0.90
N LYS A 518 10.80 -1.78 -1.25
CA LYS A 518 10.62 -2.32 -2.60
C LYS A 518 9.12 -2.45 -2.88
N SER A 519 8.66 -1.81 -3.95
CA SER A 519 7.25 -1.89 -4.36
C SER A 519 7.06 -2.99 -5.40
N LEU A 520 5.99 -3.80 -5.28
CA LEU A 520 5.67 -4.86 -6.23
C LEU A 520 4.34 -4.56 -6.92
N PHE A 521 4.35 -4.51 -8.25
CA PHE A 521 3.20 -4.29 -9.12
C PHE A 521 2.82 -5.58 -9.81
N VAL A 522 1.61 -6.07 -9.57
CA VAL A 522 1.07 -7.25 -10.23
C VAL A 522 0.07 -6.81 -11.30
N VAL A 523 0.38 -7.06 -12.57
CA VAL A 523 -0.36 -6.55 -13.72
C VAL A 523 -0.73 -7.66 -14.71
N PRO A 524 -1.70 -7.46 -15.60
CA PRO A 524 -1.91 -8.35 -16.75
C PRO A 524 -0.63 -8.56 -17.56
N ASN A 525 -0.35 -9.82 -17.93
CA ASN A 525 0.93 -10.21 -18.56
C ASN A 525 1.28 -9.41 -19.82
N HIS A 526 0.28 -8.93 -20.57
CA HIS A 526 0.47 -8.17 -21.80
C HIS A 526 0.75 -6.68 -21.55
N LEU A 527 0.64 -6.22 -20.29
CA LEU A 527 0.81 -4.82 -19.90
C LEU A 527 2.12 -4.55 -19.16
N THR A 528 2.96 -5.56 -18.89
CA THR A 528 4.22 -5.38 -18.11
C THR A 528 5.16 -4.37 -18.78
N GLU A 529 5.32 -4.45 -20.11
CA GLU A 529 6.17 -3.51 -20.87
C GLU A 529 5.57 -2.09 -20.88
N GLN A 530 4.26 -1.96 -21.08
CA GLN A 530 3.57 -0.68 -21.05
C GLN A 530 3.68 -0.01 -19.67
N TRP A 531 3.52 -0.80 -18.59
CA TRP A 531 3.71 -0.32 -17.23
C TRP A 531 5.14 0.14 -16.96
N ALA A 532 6.14 -0.60 -17.44
CA ALA A 532 7.54 -0.20 -17.32
C ALA A 532 7.82 1.13 -18.02
N SER A 533 7.29 1.30 -19.24
CA SER A 533 7.42 2.54 -19.99
C SER A 533 6.71 3.71 -19.32
N GLU A 534 5.50 3.52 -18.80
CA GLU A 534 4.75 4.55 -18.04
C GLU A 534 5.49 4.94 -16.76
N PHE A 535 6.06 3.96 -16.06
CA PHE A 535 6.84 4.18 -14.84
C PHE A 535 8.04 5.09 -15.12
N LEU A 536 8.86 4.72 -16.11
CA LEU A 536 10.08 5.45 -16.45
C LEU A 536 9.80 6.78 -17.15
N ARG A 537 8.64 6.92 -17.81
CA ARG A 537 8.16 8.22 -18.31
C ARG A 537 7.89 9.20 -17.16
N LEU A 538 7.34 8.71 -16.05
CA LEU A 538 7.03 9.53 -14.88
C LEU A 538 8.25 9.74 -13.98
N TYR A 539 9.07 8.70 -13.75
CA TYR A 539 10.30 8.73 -12.97
C TYR A 539 11.48 8.15 -13.76
N PRO A 540 12.17 8.97 -14.58
CA PRO A 540 13.22 8.48 -15.48
C PRO A 540 14.45 7.88 -14.78
N SER A 541 14.73 8.29 -13.53
CA SER A 541 15.85 7.76 -12.74
C SER A 541 15.53 6.48 -11.97
N ALA A 542 14.29 5.97 -12.04
CA ALA A 542 13.88 4.82 -11.26
C ALA A 542 14.54 3.51 -11.73
N ASN A 543 15.04 2.72 -10.78
CA ASN A 543 15.57 1.39 -11.01
C ASN A 543 14.47 0.33 -10.90
N ILE A 544 13.90 -0.10 -12.02
CA ILE A 544 12.81 -1.08 -12.03
C ILE A 544 13.26 -2.47 -12.52
N LEU A 545 12.65 -3.52 -11.96
CA LEU A 545 12.77 -4.89 -12.45
C LEU A 545 11.45 -5.31 -13.10
N VAL A 546 11.50 -5.70 -14.38
CA VAL A 546 10.30 -6.09 -15.14
C VAL A 546 10.41 -7.56 -15.52
N THR A 547 9.35 -8.33 -15.27
CA THR A 547 9.37 -9.76 -15.57
C THR A 547 9.03 -10.06 -17.01
N THR A 548 9.70 -11.07 -17.55
CA THR A 548 9.36 -11.73 -18.81
C THR A 548 8.83 -13.14 -18.57
N LYS A 549 8.24 -13.75 -19.59
CA LYS A 549 7.78 -15.15 -19.51
C LYS A 549 8.93 -16.13 -19.17
N LYS A 550 10.16 -15.84 -19.59
CA LYS A 550 11.33 -16.70 -19.35
C LYS A 550 11.72 -16.77 -17.88
N ASP A 551 11.51 -15.68 -17.13
CA ASP A 551 11.85 -15.60 -15.70
C ASP A 551 11.06 -16.59 -14.84
N PHE A 552 9.89 -17.01 -15.33
CA PHE A 552 9.00 -17.94 -14.63
C PHE A 552 9.10 -19.39 -15.12
N GLU A 553 10.05 -19.70 -15.99
CA GLU A 553 10.40 -21.09 -16.31
C GLU A 553 11.01 -21.78 -15.07
N THR A 554 10.76 -23.07 -14.88
CA THR A 554 11.08 -23.80 -13.63
C THR A 554 12.53 -23.63 -13.17
N HIS A 555 13.48 -23.58 -14.10
CA HIS A 555 14.90 -23.40 -13.81
C HIS A 555 15.26 -21.94 -13.46
N ASN A 556 14.51 -20.96 -13.95
CA ASN A 556 14.78 -19.53 -13.76
C ASN A 556 14.07 -18.92 -12.54
N ARG A 557 12.97 -19.52 -12.06
CA ARG A 557 12.21 -18.99 -10.91
C ARG A 557 13.09 -18.69 -9.69
N LYS A 558 13.99 -19.60 -9.34
CA LYS A 558 14.93 -19.41 -8.22
C LYS A 558 15.87 -18.23 -8.47
N LYS A 559 16.41 -18.11 -9.68
CA LYS A 559 17.29 -17.00 -10.09
C LYS A 559 16.52 -15.67 -10.04
N PHE A 560 15.28 -15.64 -10.52
CA PHE A 560 14.43 -14.44 -10.48
C PHE A 560 14.09 -14.00 -9.05
N CYS A 561 13.67 -14.92 -8.17
CA CYS A 561 13.44 -14.59 -6.76
C CYS A 561 14.72 -14.10 -6.07
N ALA A 562 15.88 -14.69 -6.38
CA ALA A 562 17.16 -14.21 -5.88
C ALA A 562 17.45 -12.77 -6.36
N ARG A 563 17.21 -12.46 -7.64
CA ARG A 563 17.33 -11.09 -8.18
C ARG A 563 16.48 -10.10 -7.40
N ILE A 564 15.19 -10.41 -7.17
CA ILE A 564 14.30 -9.54 -6.36
C ILE A 564 14.89 -9.32 -4.97
N ALA A 565 15.37 -10.38 -4.31
CA ALA A 565 15.87 -10.30 -2.95
C ALA A 565 17.14 -9.44 -2.85
N THR A 566 18.12 -9.66 -3.73
CA THR A 566 19.46 -9.05 -3.63
C THR A 566 19.59 -7.71 -4.35
N GLY A 567 18.74 -7.42 -5.34
CA GLY A 567 18.83 -6.17 -6.11
C GLY A 567 18.18 -4.99 -5.40
N ASP A 568 18.79 -3.81 -5.47
CA ASP A 568 18.19 -2.56 -4.97
C ASP A 568 17.28 -1.95 -6.04
N TYR A 569 16.03 -2.42 -6.08
CA TYR A 569 15.02 -1.93 -7.02
C TYR A 569 14.07 -0.96 -6.34
N ASP A 570 13.64 0.08 -7.06
CA ASP A 570 12.54 0.97 -6.67
C ASP A 570 11.19 0.27 -6.82
N ALA A 571 11.04 -0.49 -7.91
CA ALA A 571 9.84 -1.27 -8.16
C ALA A 571 10.12 -2.57 -8.93
N ILE A 572 9.26 -3.55 -8.70
CA ILE A 572 9.20 -4.81 -9.45
C ILE A 572 7.84 -4.87 -10.15
N ILE A 573 7.81 -5.13 -11.45
CA ILE A 573 6.59 -5.25 -12.26
C ILE A 573 6.47 -6.69 -12.74
N MET A 574 5.44 -7.40 -12.28
CA MET A 574 5.22 -8.82 -12.55
C MET A 574 3.84 -9.13 -13.15
N GLY A 575 3.77 -10.16 -13.99
CA GLY A 575 2.52 -10.68 -14.54
C GLY A 575 1.68 -11.46 -13.50
N HIS A 576 0.35 -11.30 -13.50
CA HIS A 576 -0.53 -11.91 -12.48
C HIS A 576 -0.67 -13.44 -12.52
N SER A 577 -0.30 -14.08 -13.64
CA SER A 577 -0.56 -15.51 -13.89
C SER A 577 0.72 -16.35 -13.98
N GLN A 578 1.86 -15.77 -13.60
CA GLN A 578 3.18 -16.34 -13.87
C GLN A 578 3.85 -16.88 -12.60
#